data_AF-A0A1Q6YPE2-F1
#
_entry.id   AF-A0A1Q6YPE2-F1
#
_cell.length_a   1.000
_cell.length_b   1.000
_cell.length_c   1.000
_cell.angle_alpha   90.00
_cell.angle_beta   90.00
_cell.angle_gamma   90.00
#
_symmetry.space_group_name_H-M   'P 1'
#
loop_
_entity.id
_entity.type
_entity.pdbx_description
1 polymer ?
#
loop_
_entity_poly.entity_id
_entity_poly.type
_entity_poly.pdbx_seq_one_letter_code
_entity_poly.pdbx_strand_id
1 'polypeptide(L)'
;MPQSVAVAIVHGIGRQKEDFASAIIQQLRRRVRQQLGEDPQEAPRFFFQPVYWAPVLQNEEDELWSRLRKGGSLGWTGLREFMVDFAADAIAYQPIEGRRDAYDRVHGVFADSLRRLAQQAGPRAPLCVISHSLGTVIACNFFYDLQAHSAEKPLIAPTVRQKLGDAPLACGETLTLFYTMGSPVALWSLRYENFGKPVHVPSPKLHSHYPNLAGEWVNFYCKADVIGYPLKELNADYRVAVTSDCPVLVGGPLAFWNPLSHMAYFGDTDVLGPIAEGLVGVWQTINTAQG
;
A
#
# COMPACT_ATOMS: atom_id res chain seq x y z
N MET A 1 -20.22 -20.51 -6.52
CA MET A 1 -18.99 -20.12 -7.24
C MET A 1 -17.95 -19.77 -6.19
N PRO A 2 -16.68 -20.16 -6.38
CA PRO A 2 -15.62 -19.84 -5.42
C PRO A 2 -15.50 -18.32 -5.24
N GLN A 3 -15.30 -17.89 -4.00
CA GLN A 3 -15.03 -16.49 -3.67
C GLN A 3 -13.60 -16.13 -4.08
N SER A 4 -13.42 -14.89 -4.52
CA SER A 4 -12.12 -14.36 -4.93
C SER A 4 -11.49 -13.49 -3.85
N VAL A 5 -10.19 -13.24 -3.97
CA VAL A 5 -9.44 -12.30 -3.14
C VAL A 5 -9.04 -11.08 -3.96
N ALA A 6 -9.25 -9.90 -3.39
CA ALA A 6 -8.91 -8.62 -3.99
C ALA A 6 -7.52 -8.16 -3.54
N VAL A 7 -6.67 -7.71 -4.45
CA VAL A 7 -5.30 -7.28 -4.17
C VAL A 7 -5.06 -5.88 -4.74
N ALA A 8 -4.90 -4.89 -3.86
CA ALA A 8 -4.49 -3.54 -4.23
C ALA A 8 -2.98 -3.40 -4.09
N ILE A 9 -2.30 -2.85 -5.10
CA ILE A 9 -0.85 -2.61 -5.07
C ILE A 9 -0.59 -1.12 -5.17
N VAL A 10 0.08 -0.54 -4.18
CA VAL A 10 0.31 0.89 -4.03
C VAL A 10 1.82 1.18 -4.11
N HIS A 11 2.23 1.98 -5.10
CA HIS A 11 3.61 2.45 -5.20
C HIS A 11 3.83 3.69 -4.33
N GLY A 12 5.08 4.10 -4.14
CA GLY A 12 5.44 5.23 -3.28
C GLY A 12 6.42 6.24 -3.86
N ILE A 13 6.59 6.30 -5.17
CA ILE A 13 7.46 7.31 -5.82
C ILE A 13 6.70 7.94 -6.98
N GLY A 14 6.84 9.26 -7.13
CA GLY A 14 6.55 9.99 -8.35
C GLY A 14 7.22 9.39 -9.60
N ARG A 15 6.76 9.78 -10.79
CA ARG A 15 7.28 9.30 -12.09
C ARG A 15 7.24 7.78 -12.34
N GLN A 16 6.43 7.05 -11.57
CA GLN A 16 6.12 5.66 -11.91
C GLN A 16 5.39 5.58 -13.26
N LYS A 17 5.49 4.41 -13.90
CA LYS A 17 4.70 4.12 -15.10
C LYS A 17 3.38 3.47 -14.70
N GLU A 18 2.37 3.57 -15.57
CA GLU A 18 1.06 2.95 -15.33
C GLU A 18 1.16 1.43 -15.12
N ASP A 19 2.16 0.80 -15.72
CA ASP A 19 2.42 -0.64 -15.66
C ASP A 19 3.35 -1.06 -14.50
N PHE A 20 3.64 -0.19 -13.52
CA PHE A 20 4.61 -0.44 -12.43
C PHE A 20 4.40 -1.77 -11.69
N ALA A 21 3.14 -2.18 -11.52
CA ALA A 21 2.79 -3.37 -10.77
C ALA A 21 2.88 -4.67 -11.61
N SER A 22 3.14 -4.60 -12.91
CA SER A 22 3.05 -5.76 -13.80
C SER A 22 3.98 -6.90 -13.39
N ALA A 23 5.22 -6.57 -13.03
CA ALA A 23 6.22 -7.55 -12.62
C ALA A 23 5.82 -8.28 -11.32
N ILE A 24 5.44 -7.54 -10.27
CA ILE A 24 5.00 -8.14 -9.00
C ILE A 24 3.72 -8.97 -9.19
N ILE A 25 2.76 -8.50 -9.99
CA ILE A 25 1.53 -9.27 -10.30
C ILE A 25 1.89 -10.59 -10.98
N GLN A 26 2.78 -10.58 -11.97
CA GLN A 26 3.22 -11.80 -12.66
C GLN A 26 3.91 -12.77 -11.69
N GLN A 27 4.77 -12.25 -10.83
CA GLN A 27 5.50 -13.05 -9.84
C GLN A 27 4.60 -13.67 -8.76
N LEU A 28 3.61 -12.92 -8.27
CA LEU A 28 2.62 -13.41 -7.31
C LEU A 28 1.71 -14.44 -7.95
N ARG A 29 1.21 -14.19 -9.17
CA ARG A 29 0.42 -15.18 -9.93
C ARG A 29 1.17 -16.49 -10.10
N ARG A 30 2.46 -16.45 -10.44
CA ARG A 30 3.29 -17.65 -10.55
C ARG A 30 3.37 -18.43 -9.24
N ARG A 31 3.62 -17.76 -8.12
CA ARG A 31 3.73 -18.41 -6.79
C ARG A 31 2.42 -19.01 -6.34
N VAL A 32 1.32 -18.27 -6.50
CA VAL A 32 -0.03 -18.76 -6.19
C VAL A 32 -0.38 -20.00 -7.02
N ARG A 33 -0.07 -20.00 -8.33
CA ARG A 33 -0.28 -21.18 -9.19
C ARG A 33 0.56 -22.38 -8.76
N GLN A 34 1.79 -22.16 -8.31
CA GLN A 34 2.64 -23.24 -7.78
C GLN A 34 2.06 -23.87 -6.51
N GLN A 35 1.38 -23.08 -5.66
CA GLN A 35 0.78 -23.57 -4.42
C GLN A 35 -0.62 -24.18 -4.60
N LEU A 36 -1.45 -23.60 -5.47
CA LEU A 36 -2.85 -24.01 -5.63
C LEU A 36 -3.13 -24.80 -6.93
N GLY A 37 -2.13 -25.05 -7.76
CA GLY A 37 -2.29 -25.63 -9.09
C GLY A 37 -2.87 -24.66 -10.14
N GLU A 38 -2.78 -25.04 -11.41
CA GLU A 38 -3.48 -24.35 -12.50
C GLU A 38 -4.88 -24.96 -12.69
N ASP A 39 -5.89 -24.10 -12.81
CA ASP A 39 -7.19 -24.48 -13.36
C ASP A 39 -7.52 -23.55 -14.54
N PRO A 40 -7.45 -24.05 -15.79
CA PRO A 40 -7.75 -23.26 -16.98
C PRO A 40 -9.24 -22.88 -17.13
N GLN A 41 -10.14 -23.50 -16.37
CA GLN A 41 -11.60 -23.28 -16.45
C GLN A 41 -12.17 -22.49 -15.27
N GLU A 42 -11.40 -22.26 -14.20
CA GLU A 42 -11.86 -21.47 -13.07
C GLU A 42 -11.79 -19.95 -13.30
N ALA A 43 -12.77 -19.24 -12.76
CA ALA A 43 -12.73 -17.78 -12.65
C ALA A 43 -11.47 -17.33 -11.88
N PRO A 44 -10.96 -16.11 -12.11
CA PRO A 44 -9.75 -15.65 -11.44
C PRO A 44 -9.91 -15.69 -9.92
N ARG A 45 -9.09 -16.50 -9.25
CA ARG A 45 -9.04 -16.61 -7.77
C ARG A 45 -8.61 -15.29 -7.11
N PHE A 46 -7.81 -14.49 -7.83
CA PHE A 46 -7.21 -13.24 -7.35
C PHE A 46 -7.34 -12.13 -8.40
N PHE A 47 -7.86 -10.97 -7.98
CA PHE A 47 -7.95 -9.77 -8.80
C PHE A 47 -6.95 -8.72 -8.31
N PHE A 48 -6.14 -8.18 -9.22
CA PHE A 48 -5.09 -7.23 -8.88
C PHE A 48 -5.41 -5.86 -9.45
N GLN A 49 -5.34 -4.82 -8.63
CA GLN A 49 -5.54 -3.44 -9.04
C GLN A 49 -4.37 -2.57 -8.60
N PRO A 50 -3.59 -2.04 -9.56
CA PRO A 50 -2.60 -1.01 -9.27
C PRO A 50 -3.28 0.29 -8.82
N VAL A 51 -2.77 0.92 -7.78
CA VAL A 51 -3.15 2.26 -7.31
C VAL A 51 -2.11 3.25 -7.82
N TYR A 52 -2.32 3.72 -9.05
CA TYR A 52 -1.37 4.57 -9.77
C TYR A 52 -1.65 6.06 -9.52
N TRP A 53 -1.12 6.60 -8.41
CA TRP A 53 -1.37 7.99 -7.99
C TRP A 53 -0.34 9.01 -8.50
N ALA A 54 0.79 8.58 -9.08
CA ALA A 54 1.88 9.45 -9.53
C ALA A 54 1.42 10.66 -10.38
N PRO A 55 0.46 10.53 -11.32
CA PRO A 55 0.01 11.67 -12.12
C PRO A 55 -0.61 12.82 -11.32
N VAL A 56 -0.93 12.63 -10.03
CA VAL A 56 -1.51 13.67 -9.18
C VAL A 56 -0.53 14.82 -8.93
N LEU A 57 0.76 14.53 -8.74
CA LEU A 57 1.77 15.53 -8.41
C LEU A 57 2.74 15.83 -9.56
N GLN A 58 2.65 15.06 -10.65
CA GLN A 58 3.63 15.07 -11.73
C GLN A 58 3.82 16.45 -12.40
N ASN A 59 2.74 17.20 -12.59
CA ASN A 59 2.80 18.50 -13.26
C ASN A 59 3.59 19.51 -12.43
N GLU A 60 3.31 19.57 -11.13
CA GLU A 60 3.96 20.45 -10.16
C GLU A 60 5.44 20.07 -9.98
N GLU A 61 5.75 18.77 -9.95
CA GLU A 61 7.12 18.26 -9.94
C GLU A 61 7.92 18.65 -11.19
N ASP A 62 7.34 18.47 -12.38
CA ASP A 62 8.01 18.77 -13.65
C ASP A 62 8.27 20.28 -13.79
N GLU A 63 7.35 21.12 -13.32
CA GLU A 63 7.54 22.55 -13.24
C GLU A 63 8.68 22.92 -12.26
N LEU A 64 8.69 22.33 -11.07
CA LEU A 64 9.76 22.55 -10.09
C LEU A 64 11.13 22.15 -10.68
N TRP A 65 11.21 20.99 -11.33
CA TRP A 65 12.41 20.52 -12.01
C TRP A 65 12.89 21.47 -13.11
N SER A 66 11.96 21.95 -13.95
CA SER A 66 12.26 22.93 -15.00
C SER A 66 12.84 24.23 -14.43
N ARG A 67 12.33 24.68 -13.27
CA ARG A 67 12.84 25.87 -12.58
C ARG A 67 14.20 25.64 -11.92
N LEU A 68 14.38 24.53 -11.21
CA LEU A 68 15.65 24.21 -10.52
C LEU A 68 16.81 24.01 -11.49
N ARG A 69 16.58 23.37 -12.66
CA ARG A 69 17.61 23.16 -13.69
C ARG A 69 18.15 24.46 -14.28
N LYS A 70 17.40 25.56 -14.22
CA LYS A 70 17.88 26.90 -14.66
C LYS A 70 18.89 27.53 -13.69
N GLY A 71 18.97 27.03 -12.46
CA GLY A 71 19.83 27.56 -11.40
C GLY A 71 21.29 27.09 -11.43
N GLY A 72 21.68 26.22 -12.38
CA GLY A 72 23.05 25.71 -12.53
C GLY A 72 23.16 24.20 -12.40
N SER A 73 24.38 23.67 -12.56
CA SER A 73 24.65 22.23 -12.42
C SER A 73 24.72 21.82 -10.95
N LEU A 74 24.02 20.74 -10.63
CA LEU A 74 23.94 20.19 -9.29
C LEU A 74 24.72 18.86 -9.26
N GLY A 75 25.73 18.75 -8.39
CA GLY A 75 26.36 17.46 -8.07
C GLY A 75 25.40 16.50 -7.35
N TRP A 76 25.74 15.22 -7.26
CA TRP A 76 24.90 14.19 -6.60
C TRP A 76 23.49 14.04 -7.19
N THR A 77 23.37 14.20 -8.51
CA THR A 77 22.10 14.27 -9.22
C THR A 77 21.14 13.14 -8.87
N GLY A 78 21.60 11.88 -8.81
CA GLY A 78 20.74 10.74 -8.46
C GLY A 78 20.19 10.75 -7.04
N LEU A 79 20.98 11.21 -6.05
CA LEU A 79 20.48 11.35 -4.66
C LEU A 79 19.51 12.53 -4.55
N ARG A 80 19.78 13.63 -5.27
CA ARG A 80 18.87 14.78 -5.32
C ARG A 80 17.57 14.45 -6.05
N GLU A 81 17.65 13.67 -7.13
CA GLU A 81 16.49 13.15 -7.84
C GLU A 81 15.63 12.31 -6.89
N PHE A 82 16.24 11.35 -6.19
CA PHE A 82 15.53 10.58 -5.17
C PHE A 82 14.91 11.45 -4.06
N MET A 83 15.65 12.44 -3.53
CA MET A 83 15.12 13.34 -2.51
C MET A 83 13.95 14.18 -3.02
N VAL A 84 13.94 14.58 -4.29
CA VAL A 84 12.78 15.27 -4.86
C VAL A 84 11.64 14.27 -5.06
N ASP A 85 11.88 13.17 -5.76
CA ASP A 85 10.85 12.17 -6.12
C ASP A 85 10.25 11.45 -4.89
N PHE A 86 10.95 11.46 -3.73
CA PHE A 86 10.41 10.96 -2.47
C PHE A 86 10.01 12.09 -1.51
N ALA A 87 10.93 13.00 -1.16
CA ALA A 87 10.67 13.98 -0.10
C ALA A 87 9.79 15.14 -0.59
N ALA A 88 9.86 15.55 -1.85
CA ALA A 88 8.96 16.58 -2.37
C ALA A 88 7.53 16.04 -2.47
N ASP A 89 7.35 14.81 -2.97
CA ASP A 89 6.07 14.10 -2.95
C ASP A 89 5.54 13.94 -1.52
N ALA A 90 6.41 13.59 -0.58
CA ALA A 90 6.04 13.46 0.82
C ALA A 90 5.52 14.78 1.41
N ILE A 91 6.21 15.90 1.12
CA ILE A 91 5.83 17.23 1.56
C ILE A 91 4.53 17.69 0.88
N ALA A 92 4.41 17.49 -0.43
CA ALA A 92 3.26 17.91 -1.23
C ALA A 92 1.99 17.13 -0.88
N TYR A 93 2.14 15.85 -0.53
CA TYR A 93 1.04 15.00 -0.09
C TYR A 93 0.45 15.45 1.26
N GLN A 94 1.22 16.09 2.13
CA GLN A 94 0.73 16.43 3.46
C GLN A 94 -0.29 17.57 3.45
N PRO A 95 -1.48 17.36 4.07
CA PRO A 95 -2.44 18.41 4.23
C PRO A 95 -1.92 19.45 5.24
N ILE A 96 -2.15 20.71 4.94
CA ILE A 96 -1.97 21.83 5.86
C ILE A 96 -3.32 22.47 6.15
N GLU A 97 -3.40 23.26 7.21
CA GLU A 97 -4.66 23.91 7.59
C GLU A 97 -5.23 24.70 6.39
N GLY A 98 -6.48 24.38 6.02
CA GLY A 98 -7.17 24.98 4.88
C GLY A 98 -6.73 24.50 3.48
N ARG A 99 -5.73 23.61 3.34
CA ARG A 99 -5.33 23.05 2.02
C ARG A 99 -5.07 21.55 2.08
N ARG A 100 -5.93 20.78 1.41
CA ARG A 100 -5.89 19.31 1.35
C ARG A 100 -5.99 18.74 -0.08
N ASP A 101 -5.90 19.58 -1.11
CA ASP A 101 -6.23 19.19 -2.49
C ASP A 101 -5.39 18.02 -3.00
N ALA A 102 -4.08 18.02 -2.74
CA ALA A 102 -3.18 16.92 -3.09
C ALA A 102 -3.58 15.62 -2.38
N TYR A 103 -3.79 15.71 -1.07
CA TYR A 103 -4.23 14.59 -0.23
C TYR A 103 -5.54 13.98 -0.74
N ASP A 104 -6.56 14.80 -0.95
CA ASP A 104 -7.89 14.39 -1.42
C ASP A 104 -7.85 13.85 -2.86
N ARG A 105 -7.00 14.38 -3.74
CA ARG A 105 -6.80 13.87 -5.10
C ARG A 105 -6.13 12.49 -5.11
N VAL A 106 -5.07 12.29 -4.31
CA VAL A 106 -4.42 10.98 -4.14
C VAL A 106 -5.41 9.95 -3.57
N HIS A 107 -6.15 10.34 -2.52
CA HIS A 107 -7.21 9.50 -1.94
C HIS A 107 -8.34 9.22 -2.93
N GLY A 108 -8.66 10.17 -3.82
CA GLY A 108 -9.62 9.97 -4.90
C GLY A 108 -9.17 8.92 -5.91
N VAL A 109 -7.88 8.84 -6.24
CA VAL A 109 -7.32 7.75 -7.07
C VAL A 109 -7.43 6.42 -6.34
N PHE A 110 -7.07 6.40 -5.06
CA PHE A 110 -7.17 5.20 -4.21
C PHE A 110 -8.61 4.67 -4.16
N ALA A 111 -9.58 5.55 -3.91
CA ALA A 111 -11.00 5.23 -3.86
C ALA A 111 -11.51 4.65 -5.19
N ASP A 112 -11.16 5.26 -6.31
CA ASP A 112 -11.54 4.75 -7.64
C ASP A 112 -10.94 3.38 -7.92
N SER A 113 -9.69 3.15 -7.54
CA SER A 113 -9.04 1.84 -7.66
C SER A 113 -9.77 0.78 -6.83
N LEU A 114 -10.07 1.04 -5.56
CA LEU A 114 -10.79 0.07 -4.73
C LEU A 114 -12.22 -0.18 -5.23
N ARG A 115 -12.92 0.84 -5.76
CA ARG A 115 -14.23 0.65 -6.38
C ARG A 115 -14.14 -0.29 -7.60
N ARG A 116 -13.17 -0.09 -8.50
CA ARG A 116 -12.96 -0.98 -9.66
C ARG A 116 -12.63 -2.40 -9.19
N LEU A 117 -11.80 -2.53 -8.17
CA LEU A 117 -11.44 -3.82 -7.60
C LEU A 117 -12.66 -4.53 -6.98
N ALA A 118 -13.56 -3.80 -6.29
CA ALA A 118 -14.83 -4.31 -5.79
C ALA A 118 -15.77 -4.78 -6.92
N GLN A 119 -15.79 -4.07 -8.06
CA GLN A 119 -16.58 -4.48 -9.23
C GLN A 119 -16.07 -5.78 -9.87
N GLN A 120 -14.75 -6.02 -9.83
CA GLN A 120 -14.12 -7.19 -10.43
C GLN A 120 -14.13 -8.41 -9.49
N ALA A 121 -13.67 -8.23 -8.25
CA ALA A 121 -13.53 -9.31 -7.27
C ALA A 121 -14.85 -9.64 -6.54
N GLY A 122 -15.79 -8.70 -6.54
CA GLY A 122 -17.03 -8.74 -5.77
C GLY A 122 -17.01 -7.76 -4.59
N PRO A 123 -18.17 -7.20 -4.21
CA PRO A 123 -18.25 -6.08 -3.28
C PRO A 123 -17.80 -6.42 -1.85
N ARG A 124 -17.74 -7.71 -1.51
CA ARG A 124 -17.33 -8.22 -0.20
C ARG A 124 -16.05 -9.04 -0.25
N ALA A 125 -15.33 -9.12 -1.37
CA ALA A 125 -14.11 -9.92 -1.41
C ALA A 125 -13.10 -9.47 -0.32
N PRO A 126 -12.38 -10.39 0.35
CA PRO A 126 -11.30 -10.02 1.26
C PRO A 126 -10.25 -9.18 0.52
N LEU A 127 -9.83 -8.08 1.15
CA LEU A 127 -8.88 -7.13 0.58
C LEU A 127 -7.49 -7.36 1.17
N CYS A 128 -6.53 -7.57 0.29
CA CYS A 128 -5.10 -7.51 0.53
C CYS A 128 -4.55 -6.20 -0.04
N VAL A 129 -3.74 -5.49 0.74
CA VAL A 129 -3.06 -4.28 0.29
C VAL A 129 -1.56 -4.51 0.37
N ILE A 130 -0.86 -4.35 -0.75
CA ILE A 130 0.59 -4.40 -0.84
C ILE A 130 1.06 -2.99 -1.14
N SER A 131 1.88 -2.42 -0.27
CA SER A 131 2.28 -1.02 -0.35
C SER A 131 3.77 -0.86 -0.18
N HIS A 132 4.33 0.14 -0.86
CA HIS A 132 5.76 0.38 -0.90
C HIS A 132 6.08 1.86 -0.70
N SER A 133 7.14 2.16 0.05
CA SER A 133 7.62 3.54 0.26
C SER A 133 6.51 4.50 0.70
N LEU A 134 6.37 5.70 0.12
CA LEU A 134 5.30 6.65 0.43
C LEU A 134 3.89 6.06 0.27
N GLY A 135 3.72 5.05 -0.59
CA GLY A 135 2.48 4.31 -0.75
C GLY A 135 2.01 3.63 0.54
N THR A 136 2.95 3.27 1.42
CA THR A 136 2.62 2.73 2.76
C THR A 136 1.96 3.78 3.65
N VAL A 137 2.44 5.03 3.60
CA VAL A 137 1.86 6.17 4.33
C VAL A 137 0.50 6.54 3.74
N ILE A 138 0.40 6.60 2.40
CA ILE A 138 -0.87 6.87 1.71
C ILE A 138 -1.91 5.83 2.09
N ALA A 139 -1.56 4.53 2.07
CA ALA A 139 -2.46 3.46 2.47
C ALA A 139 -2.85 3.56 3.95
N CYS A 140 -1.89 3.78 4.86
CA CYS A 140 -2.19 3.97 6.29
C CYS A 140 -3.15 5.13 6.50
N ASN A 141 -2.88 6.30 5.92
CA ASN A 141 -3.75 7.47 6.05
C ASN A 141 -5.14 7.23 5.46
N PHE A 142 -5.23 6.59 4.28
CA PHE A 142 -6.51 6.28 3.64
C PHE A 142 -7.38 5.36 4.50
N PHE A 143 -6.82 4.27 5.00
CA PHE A 143 -7.58 3.35 5.87
C PHE A 143 -7.82 3.94 7.26
N TYR A 144 -6.90 4.75 7.80
CA TYR A 144 -7.12 5.46 9.05
C TYR A 144 -8.33 6.40 8.92
N ASP A 145 -8.39 7.18 7.85
CA ASP A 145 -9.50 8.10 7.61
C ASP A 145 -10.83 7.36 7.42
N LEU A 146 -10.83 6.17 6.85
CA LEU A 146 -12.01 5.30 6.76
C LEU A 146 -12.43 4.73 8.12
N GLN A 147 -11.48 4.33 8.95
CA GLN A 147 -11.72 3.69 10.25
C GLN A 147 -12.08 4.69 11.35
N ALA A 148 -11.44 5.87 11.35
CA ALA A 148 -11.63 6.94 12.32
C ALA A 148 -12.71 7.96 11.91
N HIS A 149 -13.34 7.77 10.73
CA HIS A 149 -14.43 8.63 10.27
C HIS A 149 -15.59 8.66 11.27
N SER A 150 -16.06 9.86 11.60
CA SER A 150 -17.32 10.07 12.32
C SER A 150 -18.24 10.98 11.51
N ALA A 151 -19.56 10.83 11.70
CA ALA A 151 -20.55 11.68 11.04
C ALA A 151 -20.37 13.18 11.37
N GLU A 152 -19.81 13.49 12.55
CA GLU A 152 -19.58 14.86 13.02
C GLU A 152 -18.28 15.48 12.50
N LYS A 153 -17.25 14.66 12.23
CA LYS A 153 -15.96 15.09 11.69
C LYS A 153 -15.52 14.15 10.58
N PRO A 154 -16.03 14.33 9.36
CA PRO A 154 -15.65 13.49 8.24
C PRO A 154 -14.20 13.77 7.83
N LEU A 155 -13.34 12.74 7.95
CA LEU A 155 -11.94 12.82 7.49
C LEU A 155 -11.82 12.64 5.97
N ILE A 156 -12.65 11.76 5.40
CA ILE A 156 -12.78 11.56 3.96
C ILE A 156 -13.56 12.72 3.32
N ALA A 157 -12.96 13.35 2.31
CA ALA A 157 -13.64 14.39 1.54
C ALA A 157 -14.89 13.87 0.80
N PRO A 158 -15.96 14.68 0.62
CA PRO A 158 -17.18 14.26 -0.07
C PRO A 158 -16.95 13.72 -1.48
N THR A 159 -16.01 14.31 -2.22
CA THR A 159 -15.62 13.87 -3.57
C THR A 159 -14.98 12.48 -3.57
N VAL A 160 -14.17 12.17 -2.56
CA VAL A 160 -13.58 10.84 -2.36
C VAL A 160 -14.66 9.84 -1.94
N ARG A 161 -15.56 10.23 -1.03
CA ARG A 161 -16.68 9.39 -0.59
C ARG A 161 -17.59 9.00 -1.75
N GLN A 162 -17.90 9.93 -2.66
CA GLN A 162 -18.69 9.65 -3.85
C GLN A 162 -18.03 8.59 -4.75
N LYS A 163 -16.69 8.60 -4.86
CA LYS A 163 -15.94 7.63 -5.66
C LYS A 163 -15.90 6.24 -5.04
N LEU A 164 -15.91 6.13 -3.72
CA LEU A 164 -15.93 4.85 -3.00
C LEU A 164 -17.21 4.05 -3.26
N GLY A 165 -18.36 4.75 -3.23
CA GLY A 165 -19.66 4.08 -3.16
C GLY A 165 -19.84 3.33 -1.83
N ASP A 166 -20.64 2.26 -1.86
CA ASP A 166 -21.08 1.55 -0.65
C ASP A 166 -20.57 0.11 -0.54
N ALA A 167 -19.70 -0.34 -1.46
CA ALA A 167 -19.16 -1.69 -1.43
C ALA A 167 -18.26 -1.87 -0.19
N PRO A 168 -18.48 -2.90 0.66
CA PRO A 168 -17.66 -3.14 1.85
C PRO A 168 -16.15 -3.20 1.58
N LEU A 169 -15.73 -3.79 0.46
CA LEU A 169 -14.33 -3.79 0.00
C LEU A 169 -13.82 -2.36 -0.21
N ALA A 170 -14.54 -1.54 -0.98
CA ALA A 170 -14.13 -0.18 -1.27
C ALA A 170 -14.05 0.67 0.00
N CYS A 171 -15.01 0.49 0.91
CA CYS A 171 -15.05 1.13 2.22
C CYS A 171 -14.02 0.59 3.22
N GLY A 172 -13.13 -0.33 2.83
CA GLY A 172 -12.09 -0.90 3.70
C GLY A 172 -12.61 -1.84 4.80
N GLU A 173 -13.88 -2.26 4.74
CA GLU A 173 -14.48 -3.15 5.73
C GLU A 173 -13.97 -4.59 5.63
N THR A 174 -13.45 -4.98 4.46
CA THR A 174 -12.89 -6.32 4.21
C THR A 174 -11.36 -6.32 4.15
N LEU A 175 -10.69 -5.24 4.60
CA LEU A 175 -9.23 -5.22 4.74
C LEU A 175 -8.79 -6.36 5.66
N THR A 176 -8.05 -7.31 5.10
CA THR A 176 -7.66 -8.57 5.74
C THR A 176 -6.15 -8.64 5.86
N LEU A 177 -5.43 -8.39 4.76
CA LEU A 177 -3.97 -8.47 4.71
C LEU A 177 -3.39 -7.09 4.39
N PHE A 178 -2.34 -6.69 5.10
CA PHE A 178 -1.60 -5.48 4.81
C PHE A 178 -0.09 -5.72 4.80
N TYR A 179 0.52 -5.54 3.64
CA TYR A 179 1.96 -5.70 3.45
C TYR A 179 2.59 -4.34 3.18
N THR A 180 3.53 -3.94 4.02
CA THR A 180 4.31 -2.71 3.85
C THR A 180 5.75 -3.05 3.53
N MET A 181 6.36 -2.36 2.57
CA MET A 181 7.74 -2.61 2.13
C MET A 181 8.52 -1.30 2.08
N GLY A 182 9.71 -1.27 2.67
CA GLY A 182 10.54 -0.05 2.71
C GLY A 182 9.76 1.14 3.29
N SER A 183 9.03 0.93 4.38
CA SER A 183 8.02 1.89 4.84
C SER A 183 8.61 3.08 5.60
N PRO A 184 8.39 4.34 5.14
CA PRO A 184 8.71 5.55 5.90
C PRO A 184 7.78 5.82 7.08
N VAL A 185 6.79 4.96 7.40
CA VAL A 185 5.79 5.24 8.45
C VAL A 185 6.44 5.58 9.79
N ALA A 186 7.57 4.94 10.15
CA ALA A 186 8.31 5.29 11.36
C ALA A 186 8.79 6.74 11.36
N LEU A 187 9.40 7.22 10.28
CA LEU A 187 9.81 8.62 10.15
C LEU A 187 8.59 9.54 10.12
N TRP A 188 7.54 9.13 9.40
CA TRP A 188 6.30 9.90 9.28
C TRP A 188 5.61 10.11 10.61
N SER A 189 5.69 9.11 11.49
CA SER A 189 5.01 9.10 12.79
C SER A 189 5.48 10.21 13.73
N LEU A 190 6.67 10.78 13.50
CA LEU A 190 7.23 11.90 14.28
C LEU A 190 6.32 13.13 14.33
N ARG A 191 5.39 13.27 13.38
CA ARG A 191 4.42 14.37 13.36
C ARG A 191 3.34 14.27 14.43
N TYR A 192 3.22 13.12 15.09
CA TYR A 192 2.16 12.84 16.06
C TYR A 192 2.73 12.63 17.46
N GLU A 193 1.94 12.99 18.47
CA GLU A 193 2.23 12.63 19.85
C GLU A 193 2.30 11.10 19.99
N ASN A 194 3.32 10.61 20.71
CA ASN A 194 3.58 9.18 20.91
C ASN A 194 3.60 8.36 19.60
N PHE A 195 4.07 8.96 18.50
CA PHE A 195 4.15 8.32 17.18
C PHE A 195 2.78 7.95 16.57
N GLY A 196 1.68 8.50 17.09
CA GLY A 196 0.35 8.36 16.52
C GLY A 196 -0.29 6.97 16.75
N LYS A 197 -1.32 6.68 15.95
CA LYS A 197 -2.10 5.44 16.03
C LYS A 197 -2.01 4.67 14.72
N PRO A 198 -1.78 3.34 14.75
CA PRO A 198 -1.81 2.51 13.55
C PRO A 198 -3.26 2.34 13.03
N VAL A 199 -3.37 1.90 11.78
CA VAL A 199 -4.61 1.33 11.26
C VAL A 199 -4.86 -0.05 11.85
N HIS A 200 -6.13 -0.44 11.96
CA HIS A 200 -6.51 -1.80 12.34
C HIS A 200 -6.44 -2.74 11.14
N VAL A 201 -5.65 -3.79 11.28
CA VAL A 201 -5.57 -4.91 10.33
C VAL A 201 -5.68 -6.22 11.13
N PRO A 202 -6.67 -7.08 10.87
CA PRO A 202 -7.76 -6.87 9.92
C PRO A 202 -8.66 -5.68 10.30
N SER A 203 -9.49 -5.23 9.35
CA SER A 203 -10.53 -4.24 9.60
C SER A 203 -11.42 -4.68 10.77
N PRO A 204 -11.83 -3.78 11.68
CA PRO A 204 -12.74 -4.14 12.77
C PRO A 204 -14.07 -4.72 12.29
N LYS A 205 -14.48 -4.38 11.06
CA LYS A 205 -15.71 -4.88 10.42
C LYS A 205 -15.51 -6.20 9.67
N LEU A 206 -14.28 -6.71 9.55
CA LEU A 206 -14.00 -7.93 8.80
C LEU A 206 -14.81 -9.11 9.34
N HIS A 207 -14.90 -9.24 10.67
CA HIS A 207 -15.61 -10.34 11.31
C HIS A 207 -17.10 -10.41 10.93
N SER A 208 -17.74 -9.27 10.63
CA SER A 208 -19.14 -9.23 10.15
C SER A 208 -19.30 -9.78 8.72
N HIS A 209 -18.22 -9.78 7.94
CA HIS A 209 -18.20 -10.31 6.57
C HIS A 209 -17.63 -11.73 6.50
N TYR A 210 -16.59 -12.01 7.29
CA TYR A 210 -15.88 -13.29 7.36
C TYR A 210 -15.48 -13.63 8.81
N PRO A 211 -16.35 -14.31 9.58
CA PRO A 211 -16.13 -14.57 11.01
C PRO A 211 -14.86 -15.37 11.32
N ASN A 212 -14.49 -16.28 10.42
CA ASN A 212 -13.38 -17.22 10.59
C ASN A 212 -12.07 -16.75 9.96
N LEU A 213 -12.05 -15.57 9.34
CA LEU A 213 -10.89 -15.08 8.62
C LEU A 213 -9.99 -14.27 9.55
N ALA A 214 -8.78 -14.76 9.75
CA ALA A 214 -7.72 -13.99 10.41
C ALA A 214 -7.09 -13.01 9.40
N GLY A 215 -6.64 -11.87 9.89
CA GLY A 215 -5.87 -10.90 9.12
C GLY A 215 -4.46 -10.73 9.69
N GLU A 216 -3.60 -10.08 8.91
CA GLU A 216 -2.24 -9.76 9.33
C GLU A 216 -1.73 -8.47 8.71
N TRP A 217 -0.82 -7.81 9.44
CA TRP A 217 0.02 -6.76 8.90
C TRP A 217 1.49 -7.15 9.03
N VAL A 218 2.15 -7.41 7.90
CA VAL A 218 3.58 -7.70 7.84
C VAL A 218 4.33 -6.52 7.22
N ASN A 219 5.33 -6.03 7.94
CA ASN A 219 6.21 -4.96 7.48
C ASN A 219 7.60 -5.50 7.10
N PHE A 220 7.96 -5.38 5.84
CA PHE A 220 9.27 -5.75 5.30
C PHE A 220 10.19 -4.54 5.27
N TYR A 221 11.36 -4.65 5.89
CA TYR A 221 12.38 -3.60 5.86
C TYR A 221 13.76 -4.19 5.63
N CYS A 222 14.62 -3.46 4.93
CA CYS A 222 16.01 -3.84 4.73
C CYS A 222 16.91 -3.00 5.63
N LYS A 223 17.91 -3.62 6.25
CA LYS A 223 18.87 -2.91 7.11
C LYS A 223 19.69 -1.84 6.37
N ALA A 224 19.81 -1.96 5.04
CA ALA A 224 20.49 -1.00 4.18
C ALA A 224 19.53 0.06 3.59
N ASP A 225 18.22 -0.07 3.81
CA ASP A 225 17.24 0.91 3.41
C ASP A 225 17.13 2.01 4.48
N VAL A 226 17.53 3.23 4.11
CA VAL A 226 17.56 4.39 5.02
C VAL A 226 16.18 4.97 5.33
N ILE A 227 15.12 4.43 4.71
CA ILE A 227 13.75 4.90 4.86
C ILE A 227 12.85 3.82 5.50
N GLY A 228 13.18 2.54 5.30
CA GLY A 228 12.44 1.42 5.87
C GLY A 228 12.88 1.08 7.30
N TYR A 229 11.93 1.09 8.24
CA TYR A 229 12.19 0.77 9.65
C TYR A 229 11.17 -0.24 10.20
N PRO A 230 11.49 -0.96 11.29
CA PRO A 230 10.50 -1.73 12.03
C PRO A 230 9.43 -0.79 12.64
N LEU A 231 8.18 -1.25 12.68
CA LEU A 231 7.03 -0.46 13.11
C LEU A 231 6.51 -0.87 14.50
N LYS A 232 6.65 -2.12 14.93
CA LYS A 232 6.12 -2.63 16.21
C LYS A 232 6.67 -1.88 17.43
N GLU A 233 7.88 -1.36 17.32
CA GLU A 233 8.56 -0.65 18.41
C GLU A 233 8.22 0.83 18.51
N LEU A 234 7.36 1.36 17.62
CA LEU A 234 6.93 2.75 17.70
C LEU A 234 6.14 3.02 18.99
N ASN A 235 5.17 2.17 19.32
CA ASN A 235 4.43 2.22 20.58
C ASN A 235 3.64 0.92 20.84
N ALA A 236 2.90 0.87 21.95
CA ALA A 236 2.08 -0.29 22.32
C ALA A 236 0.97 -0.61 21.29
N ASP A 237 0.38 0.40 20.64
CA ASP A 237 -0.68 0.17 19.65
C ASP A 237 -0.09 -0.48 18.38
N TYR A 238 1.05 0.01 17.88
CA TYR A 238 1.74 -0.58 16.73
C TYR A 238 2.20 -2.01 17.02
N ARG A 239 2.63 -2.31 18.24
CA ARG A 239 3.02 -3.67 18.66
C ARG A 239 1.88 -4.69 18.51
N VAL A 240 0.64 -4.23 18.71
CA VAL A 240 -0.58 -5.03 18.55
C VAL A 240 -1.03 -5.08 17.08
N ALA A 241 -1.02 -3.94 16.39
CA ALA A 241 -1.53 -3.84 15.02
C ALA A 241 -0.63 -4.51 13.97
N VAL A 242 0.70 -4.39 14.13
CA VAL A 242 1.67 -5.00 13.21
C VAL A 242 1.94 -6.42 13.67
N THR A 243 1.55 -7.41 12.87
CA THR A 243 1.76 -8.83 13.14
C THR A 243 3.26 -9.13 13.23
N SER A 244 4.04 -8.73 12.22
CA SER A 244 5.48 -8.98 12.16
C SER A 244 6.27 -7.86 11.47
N ASP A 245 7.45 -7.57 12.00
CA ASP A 245 8.49 -6.79 11.32
C ASP A 245 9.56 -7.77 10.79
N CYS A 246 9.63 -7.90 9.47
CA CYS A 246 10.48 -8.87 8.78
C CYS A 246 11.70 -8.17 8.15
N PRO A 247 12.91 -8.33 8.72
CA PRO A 247 14.12 -7.86 8.06
C PRO A 247 14.40 -8.71 6.80
N VAL A 248 14.60 -8.05 5.67
CA VAL A 248 14.92 -8.69 4.37
C VAL A 248 16.23 -8.17 3.80
N LEU A 249 16.90 -8.98 2.99
CA LEU A 249 18.10 -8.58 2.27
C LEU A 249 17.76 -8.27 0.82
N VAL A 250 17.30 -7.05 0.56
CA VAL A 250 16.96 -6.61 -0.79
C VAL A 250 18.13 -5.87 -1.44
N GLY A 251 18.38 -6.17 -2.72
CA GLY A 251 19.47 -5.60 -3.51
C GLY A 251 20.75 -6.43 -3.46
N GLY A 252 21.55 -6.37 -4.54
CA GLY A 252 22.81 -7.09 -4.66
C GLY A 252 23.94 -6.49 -3.80
N PRO A 253 25.17 -7.07 -3.82
CA PRO A 253 26.32 -6.60 -3.03
C PRO A 253 26.75 -5.14 -3.31
N LEU A 254 26.28 -4.55 -4.42
CA LEU A 254 26.50 -3.14 -4.79
C LEU A 254 25.35 -2.20 -4.38
N ALA A 255 24.29 -2.71 -3.76
CA ALA A 255 23.13 -1.94 -3.30
C ALA A 255 23.26 -1.42 -1.86
N PHE A 256 24.42 -1.61 -1.23
CA PHE A 256 24.77 -0.96 0.03
C PHE A 256 24.84 0.55 -0.22
N TRP A 257 23.93 1.31 0.40
CA TRP A 257 23.88 2.78 0.38
C TRP A 257 23.43 3.45 -0.93
N ASN A 258 22.36 2.98 -1.58
CA ASN A 258 21.74 3.76 -2.66
C ASN A 258 20.21 3.58 -2.75
N PRO A 259 19.51 4.54 -3.38
CA PRO A 259 18.08 4.47 -3.70
C PRO A 259 17.62 3.18 -4.41
N LEU A 260 18.54 2.41 -5.00
CA LEU A 260 18.20 1.18 -5.72
C LEU A 260 17.81 0.04 -4.77
N SER A 261 18.38 -0.01 -3.56
CA SER A 261 17.94 -0.97 -2.52
C SER A 261 16.47 -0.76 -2.16
N HIS A 262 16.04 0.50 -2.05
CA HIS A 262 14.66 0.86 -1.80
C HIS A 262 13.72 0.38 -2.92
N MET A 263 14.19 0.24 -4.16
CA MET A 263 13.39 -0.26 -5.29
C MET A 263 13.37 -1.78 -5.43
N ALA A 264 14.21 -2.50 -4.68
CA ALA A 264 14.45 -3.92 -4.90
C ALA A 264 13.38 -4.84 -4.29
N TYR A 265 12.50 -4.34 -3.40
CA TYR A 265 11.48 -5.16 -2.73
C TYR A 265 10.50 -5.86 -3.69
N PHE A 266 10.10 -5.20 -4.79
CA PHE A 266 9.07 -5.74 -5.70
C PHE A 266 9.46 -7.05 -6.40
N GLY A 267 10.74 -7.41 -6.44
CA GLY A 267 11.24 -8.63 -7.07
C GLY A 267 11.75 -9.69 -6.09
N ASP A 268 11.77 -9.39 -4.80
CA ASP A 268 12.47 -10.18 -3.80
C ASP A 268 11.69 -11.43 -3.36
N THR A 269 12.36 -12.57 -3.26
CA THR A 269 11.71 -13.85 -2.91
C THR A 269 11.25 -13.89 -1.47
N ASP A 270 11.99 -13.28 -0.55
CA ASP A 270 11.72 -13.28 0.89
C ASP A 270 10.57 -12.31 1.22
N VAL A 271 10.25 -11.42 0.29
CA VAL A 271 9.06 -10.56 0.33
C VAL A 271 7.86 -11.23 -0.34
N LEU A 272 8.02 -11.70 -1.59
CA LEU A 272 6.89 -12.20 -2.38
C LEU A 272 6.41 -13.59 -1.96
N GLY A 273 7.25 -14.40 -1.31
CA GLY A 273 6.88 -15.71 -0.76
C GLY A 273 5.80 -15.58 0.31
N PRO A 274 6.07 -14.89 1.43
CA PRO A 274 5.09 -14.69 2.50
C PRO A 274 3.79 -14.01 2.03
N ILE A 275 3.88 -13.04 1.11
CA ILE A 275 2.69 -12.39 0.52
C ILE A 275 1.83 -13.42 -0.23
N ALA A 276 2.44 -14.29 -1.03
CA ALA A 276 1.70 -15.32 -1.76
C ALA A 276 1.07 -16.35 -0.80
N GLU A 277 1.77 -16.73 0.26
CA GLU A 277 1.26 -17.63 1.30
C GLU A 277 0.04 -17.03 2.01
N GLY A 278 0.09 -15.76 2.42
CA GLY A 278 -1.06 -15.10 3.05
C GLY A 278 -2.26 -14.99 2.10
N LEU A 279 -2.03 -14.66 0.83
CA LEU A 279 -3.09 -14.66 -0.20
C LEU A 279 -3.74 -16.04 -0.36
N VAL A 280 -2.92 -17.10 -0.44
CA VAL A 280 -3.39 -18.49 -0.56
C VAL A 280 -4.16 -18.92 0.69
N GLY A 281 -3.66 -18.61 1.88
CA GLY A 281 -4.31 -18.93 3.15
C GLY A 281 -5.69 -18.28 3.28
N VAL A 282 -5.81 -17.00 2.89
CA VAL A 282 -7.11 -16.31 2.85
C VAL A 282 -8.06 -16.98 1.86
N TRP A 283 -7.60 -17.26 0.63
CA TRP A 283 -8.44 -17.88 -0.40
C TRP A 283 -8.91 -19.28 0.00
N GLN A 284 -8.04 -20.10 0.60
CA GLN A 284 -8.41 -21.43 1.12
C GLN A 284 -9.44 -21.30 2.24
N THR A 285 -9.21 -20.42 3.21
CA THR A 285 -10.12 -20.25 4.35
C THR A 285 -11.55 -19.90 3.91
N ILE A 286 -11.71 -18.95 2.97
CA ILE A 286 -13.04 -18.53 2.52
C ILE A 286 -13.73 -19.53 1.59
N ASN A 287 -12.98 -20.44 0.94
CA ASN A 287 -13.52 -21.42 0.00
C ASN A 287 -13.63 -22.84 0.58
N THR A 288 -12.93 -23.15 1.68
CA THR A 288 -13.05 -24.43 2.40
C THR A 288 -14.14 -24.39 3.46
N ALA A 289 -14.42 -23.23 4.07
CA ALA A 289 -15.46 -23.07 5.09
C ALA A 289 -16.91 -23.14 4.55
N GLN A 290 -17.11 -23.38 3.25
CA GLN A 290 -18.41 -23.55 2.61
C GLN A 290 -18.68 -24.99 2.13
N GLY A 291 -17.77 -25.93 2.46
CA GLY A 291 -17.91 -27.36 2.21
C GLY A 291 -18.53 -28.11 3.39
#